data_AF-A0A5C8WXC0-F1
#
_entry.id   AF-A0A5C8WXC0-F1
#
_cell.length_a   1.000
_cell.length_b   1.000
_cell.length_c   1.000
_cell.angle_alpha   90.00
_cell.angle_beta   90.00
_cell.angle_gamma   90.00
#
_symmetry.space_group_name_H-M   'P 1'
#
loop_
_entity.id
_entity.type
_entity.pdbx_description
1 polymer ?
#
loop_
_entity_poly.entity_id
_entity_poly.type
_entity_poly.pdbx_seq_one_letter_code
_entity_poly.pdbx_strand_id
1 'polypeptide(L)' 'MTERYPVYSHLYKMEDEVADVGRWSEVIRDLGTGDGEVSQAGLFAIGGVMIELSKRLEARWRAAFDAAKAEALR' A
#
# COMPACT_ATOMS: atom_id res chain seq x y z
N MET A 1 -15.39 -8.49 15.73
CA MET A 1 -14.27 -8.52 16.70
C MET A 1 -13.27 -7.36 16.54
N THR A 2 -13.28 -6.60 15.45
CA THR A 2 -12.26 -5.56 15.13
C THR A 2 -12.49 -4.18 15.75
N GLU A 3 -13.65 -3.89 16.36
CA GLU A 3 -13.91 -2.59 17.00
C GLU A 3 -13.15 -2.39 18.32
N ARG A 4 -12.63 -3.47 18.93
CA ARG A 4 -11.96 -3.43 20.23
C ARG A 4 -10.50 -2.96 20.15
N TYR A 5 -9.92 -2.91 18.94
CA TYR A 5 -8.49 -2.60 18.72
C TYR A 5 -8.33 -1.77 17.42
N PRO A 6 -8.62 -0.46 17.48
CA PRO A 6 -8.66 0.39 16.29
C PRO A 6 -7.30 0.47 15.58
N VAL A 7 -6.19 0.57 16.31
CA VAL A 7 -4.83 0.55 15.74
C VAL A 7 -4.58 -0.72 14.94
N TYR A 8 -4.77 -1.89 15.55
CA TYR A 8 -4.53 -3.19 14.92
C TYR A 8 -5.46 -3.45 13.72
N SER A 9 -6.70 -2.96 13.77
CA SER A 9 -7.64 -3.04 12.64
C SER A 9 -7.12 -2.28 11.40
N HIS A 10 -6.51 -1.11 11.61
CA HIS A 10 -5.89 -0.35 10.51
C HIS A 10 -4.62 -1.03 10.00
N LEU A 11 -3.74 -1.49 10.89
CA LEU A 11 -2.51 -2.19 10.50
C LEU A 11 -2.79 -3.49 9.73
N TYR A 12 -3.75 -4.30 10.18
CA TYR A 12 -4.14 -5.53 9.49
C TYR A 12 -4.63 -5.25 8.06
N LYS A 13 -5.42 -4.19 7.88
CA LYS A 13 -5.89 -3.79 6.54
C LYS A 13 -4.78 -3.27 5.62
N MET A 14 -3.60 -2.93 6.16
CA MET A 14 -2.43 -2.53 5.37
C MET A 14 -1.63 -3.74 4.89
N GLU A 15 -1.83 -4.93 5.46
CA GLU A 15 -1.05 -6.14 5.11
C GLU A 15 -1.17 -6.47 3.61
N ASP A 16 -2.41 -6.52 3.11
CA ASP A 16 -2.68 -6.75 1.69
C ASP A 16 -2.04 -5.69 0.79
N GLU A 17 -2.02 -4.44 1.24
CA GLU A 17 -1.54 -3.31 0.45
C GLU A 17 -0.01 -3.25 0.41
N VAL A 18 0.65 -3.62 1.51
CA VAL A 18 2.09 -3.84 1.55
C VAL A 18 2.48 -5.01 0.66
N ALA A 19 1.72 -6.11 0.71
CA ALA A 19 1.94 -7.25 -0.18
C ALA A 19 1.77 -6.85 -1.65
N ASP A 20 0.77 -6.04 -1.98
CA ASP A 20 0.55 -5.53 -3.33
C ASP A 20 1.68 -4.62 -3.80
N VAL A 21 2.21 -3.75 -2.94
CA VAL A 21 3.43 -2.96 -3.25
C VAL A 21 4.60 -3.87 -3.59
N GLY A 22 4.80 -4.95 -2.82
CA GLY A 22 5.82 -5.97 -3.12
C GLY A 22 5.63 -6.59 -4.50
N ARG A 23 4.43 -7.07 -4.81
CA ARG A 23 4.08 -7.69 -6.10
C ARG A 23 4.29 -6.73 -7.27
N TRP A 24 3.85 -5.48 -7.16
CA TRP A 24 4.05 -4.50 -8.23
C TRP A 24 5.51 -4.08 -8.39
N SER A 25 6.29 -4.09 -7.32
CA SER A 25 7.75 -3.88 -7.40
C SER A 25 8.44 -4.99 -8.18
N GLU A 26 8.00 -6.24 -8.02
CA GLU A 26 8.47 -7.38 -8.82
C GLU A 26 8.11 -7.20 -10.29
N VAL A 27 6.87 -6.81 -10.61
CA VAL A 27 6.45 -6.52 -11.99
C VAL A 27 7.32 -5.43 -12.64
N ILE A 28 7.58 -4.33 -11.93
CA ILE A 28 8.42 -3.23 -12.43
C ILE A 28 9.86 -3.73 -12.67
N ARG A 29 10.41 -4.52 -11.74
CA ARG A 29 11.74 -5.10 -11.89
C ARG A 29 11.83 -6.02 -13.11
N ASP A 30 10.83 -6.87 -13.30
CA ASP A 30 10.79 -7.81 -14.42
C ASP A 30 10.65 -7.07 -15.76
N LEU A 31 9.87 -5.98 -15.82
CA LEU A 31 9.81 -5.09 -16.99
C LEU A 31 11.15 -4.43 -17.29
N GLY A 32 11.91 -4.04 -16.27
CA GLY A 32 13.22 -3.40 -16.43
C GLY A 32 14.37 -4.36 -16.77
N THR A 33 14.18 -5.66 -16.58
CA THR A 33 15.21 -6.69 -16.82
C THR A 33 14.94 -7.56 -18.04
N GLY A 34 13.74 -7.47 -18.63
CA GLY A 34 13.41 -8.16 -19.86
C GLY A 34 14.03 -7.49 -21.09
N ASP A 35 14.40 -8.31 -22.08
CA ASP A 35 14.93 -7.84 -23.38
C ASP A 35 13.83 -7.29 -24.33
N GLY A 36 12.58 -7.23 -23.87
CA GLY A 36 11.43 -6.78 -24.63
C GLY A 36 11.20 -5.27 -24.55
N GLU A 37 10.57 -4.70 -25.58
CA GLU A 37 10.15 -3.30 -25.56
C GLU A 37 9.04 -3.09 -24.52
N VAL A 38 9.25 -2.12 -23.62
CA VAL A 38 8.28 -1.81 -22.57
C VAL A 38 7.26 -0.80 -23.09
N SER A 39 5.98 -1.17 -23.05
CA SER A 39 4.89 -0.27 -23.44
C SER A 39 4.77 0.94 -22.50
N GLN A 40 4.82 2.15 -23.07
CA GLN A 40 4.58 3.40 -22.33
C GLN A 40 3.20 3.43 -21.65
N ALA A 41 2.16 2.92 -22.34
CA ALA A 41 0.81 2.83 -21.77
C ALA A 41 0.76 1.86 -20.58
N GLY A 42 1.51 0.76 -20.66
CA GLY A 42 1.69 -0.18 -19.54
C GLY A 42 2.35 0.48 -18.34
N LEU A 43 3.44 1.22 -18.55
CA LEU A 43 4.11 1.98 -17.48
C LEU A 43 3.19 3.02 -16.84
N PHE A 44 2.40 3.73 -17.65
CA PHE A 44 1.42 4.69 -17.14
C PHE A 44 0.37 4.02 -16.24
N ALA A 45 -0.17 2.87 -16.66
CA ALA A 45 -1.12 2.11 -15.87
C ALA A 45 -0.53 1.63 -14.54
N ILE A 46 0.69 1.08 -14.57
CA ILE A 46 1.41 0.64 -13.35
C ILE A 46 1.65 1.81 -12.40
N GLY A 47 2.11 2.95 -12.93
CA GLY A 47 2.28 4.17 -12.14
C GLY A 47 0.98 4.60 -11.46
N GLY A 48 -0.15 4.53 -12.17
CA GLY A 48 -1.47 4.80 -11.61
C GLY A 48 -1.84 3.86 -10.45
N VAL A 49 -1.60 2.56 -10.63
CA VAL A 49 -1.85 1.56 -9.56
C VAL A 49 -0.98 1.84 -8.33
N MET A 50 0.31 2.12 -8.52
CA MET A 50 1.23 2.42 -7.42
C MET A 50 0.85 3.69 -6.66
N ILE A 51 0.40 4.73 -7.36
CA ILE A 51 -0.10 5.96 -6.74
C ILE A 51 -1.34 5.68 -5.87
N GLU A 52 -2.28 4.87 -6.37
CA GLU A 52 -3.50 4.55 -5.62
C GLU A 52 -3.20 3.68 -4.39
N LEU A 53 -2.32 2.68 -4.52
CA LEU A 53 -1.83 1.88 -3.39
C LEU A 53 -1.16 2.75 -2.34
N SER A 54 -0.30 3.69 -2.75
CA SER A 54 0.38 4.61 -1.84
C SER A 54 -0.61 5.47 -1.05
N LYS A 55 -1.64 6.01 -1.69
CA LYS A 55 -2.68 6.83 -1.01
C LYS A 55 -3.45 6.01 0.01
N ARG A 56 -3.82 4.77 -0.34
CA ARG A 56 -4.54 3.86 0.54
C ARG A 56 -3.72 3.47 1.78
N LEU A 57 -2.43 3.21 1.59
CA LEU A 57 -1.48 2.94 2.67
C LEU A 57 -1.31 4.15 3.58
N GLU A 58 -1.12 5.33 3.01
CA GLU A 58 -0.96 6.56 3.78
C GLU A 58 -2.22 6.85 4.63
N ALA A 59 -3.40 6.71 4.05
CA ALA A 59 -4.66 6.94 4.75
C ALA A 59 -4.83 6.00 5.96
N ARG A 60 -4.49 4.71 5.80
CA ARG A 60 -4.58 3.74 6.90
C ARG A 60 -3.50 3.94 7.94
N TRP A 61 -2.28 4.28 7.52
CA TRP A 61 -1.20 4.63 8.45
C TRP A 61 -1.59 5.81 9.34
N ARG A 62 -2.13 6.89 8.74
CA ARG A 62 -2.63 8.05 9.50
C ARG A 62 -3.73 7.65 10.48
N ALA A 63 -4.70 6.86 10.04
CA ALA A 63 -5.78 6.39 10.90
C ALA A 63 -5.28 5.51 12.07
N ALA A 64 -4.31 4.61 11.82
CA ALA A 64 -3.66 3.81 12.85
C ALA A 64 -2.93 4.70 13.87
N PHE A 65 -2.20 5.71 13.39
CA PHE A 65 -1.45 6.62 14.23
C PHE A 65 -2.34 7.52 15.09
N ASP A 66 -3.45 8.02 14.52
CA ASP A 66 -4.43 8.82 15.24
C ASP A 66 -5.14 7.99 16.33
N ALA A 67 -5.46 6.73 16.04
CA ALA A 67 -5.98 5.79 17.03
C ALA A 67 -4.97 5.54 18.18
N ALA A 68 -3.69 5.35 17.85
CA ALA A 68 -2.64 5.13 18.84
C ALA A 68 -2.44 6.35 19.75
N LYS A 69 -2.49 7.56 19.20
CA LYS A 69 -2.47 8.81 19.99
C LYS A 69 -3.64 8.90 20.94
N ALA A 70 -4.85 8.57 20.48
CA ALA A 70 -6.04 8.62 21.31
C ALA A 70 -5.99 7.60 22.47
N GLU A 71 -5.36 6.44 22.25
CA GLU A 71 -5.11 5.45 23.31
C GLU A 71 -4.05 5.91 24.31
N ALA A 72 -2.97 6.55 23.85
CA ALA A 72 -1.88 7.02 24.72
C ALA A 72 -2.24 8.21 25.62
N LEU A 73 -3.29 8.96 25.27
CA LEU A 73 -3.78 10.13 26.01
C LEU A 73 -4.95 9.80 26.97
N ARG A 74 -5.34 8.53 27.07
CA ARG A 74 -6.31 8.02 28.05
C ARG A 74 -5.63 7.57 29.32
#